data_AF-A0A4R3HY72-F1
#
_entry.id   AF-A0A4R3HY72-F1
#
_cell.length_a   1.000
_cell.length_b   1.000
_cell.length_c   1.000
_cell.angle_alpha   90.00
_cell.angle_beta   90.00
_cell.angle_gamma   90.00
#
_symmetry.space_group_name_H-M   'P 1'
#
loop_
_entity.id
_entity.type
_entity.pdbx_description
1 polymer ?
#
loop_
_entity_poly.entity_id
_entity_poly.type
_entity_poly.pdbx_seq_one_letter_code
_entity_poly.pdbx_strand_id
1 'polypeptide(L)'
;MKRNVFLVTALAAGIALTGCNVADQDGDGTDSRVGLNGLAVDGRVAGGKVWVDSNNNYEVDDFEPYAFTDSDGYYSYNPLTNTNYCTLPVISDEYQRHCLVYGSTVNSMIVRIKGGIDLSTGERLKGLMAMSSSISESAEISMTPLVLSPITTLLSAAPTESAQNSIRSALGITSNADLRLDFSTASDDTSKRFLANAVAVQTMIDVLANSADDGITEAQAQRSIIDQISLSVSTNLTAPTSFNSATLAEMVSTVSTNSTKQTSIASRLEALNSEINKISTAINLDEVNANLKAAEVISQLVKSEANAEHSSEASAAAAVLDSGMTDLVGLLETQFSSDTTTEFDITSITRELIEAGEDDPTFGSDISAVINSAIDESVLSTETSWGGEWFVLQPSEEYAEDVAAGSYVALYLEGDVDSKSGSISVCVNAAAADSTDANEALTNEYMTGSWTKISDGVVTLVIDFEGQEFEGTMKAKDSTDANGNPFFRFSTDIEDIDEDGDAISNQVGVIAISYSDVPDSSDDCESDIDAELSLVL
;
A
#
# COMPACT_ATOMS: atom_id res chain seq x y z
N MET A 1 28.31 16.34 1.49
CA MET A 1 27.29 15.33 1.77
C MET A 1 26.46 15.34 0.50
N LYS A 2 26.77 14.42 -0.42
CA LYS A 2 26.17 14.38 -1.76
C LYS A 2 24.88 13.57 -1.57
N ARG A 3 23.77 14.27 -1.42
CA ARG A 3 22.42 13.71 -1.57
C ARG A 3 22.32 13.39 -3.06
N ASN A 4 22.22 12.10 -3.36
CA ASN A 4 22.22 11.62 -4.73
C ASN A 4 20.88 11.99 -5.33
N VAL A 5 20.95 12.68 -6.46
CA VAL A 5 19.83 12.93 -7.34
C VAL A 5 19.13 11.60 -7.62
N PHE A 6 17.83 11.64 -7.42
CA PHE A 6 16.87 10.55 -7.51
C PHE A 6 16.93 9.82 -8.88
N LEU A 7 16.60 8.53 -8.82
CA LEU A 7 15.95 7.70 -9.85
C LEU A 7 16.73 7.27 -11.12
N VAL A 8 16.81 5.95 -11.28
CA VAL A 8 17.12 5.18 -12.51
C VAL A 8 18.60 5.10 -12.91
N THR A 9 19.43 4.45 -12.10
CA THR A 9 20.65 3.80 -12.60
C THR A 9 20.97 2.50 -11.85
N ALA A 10 20.26 1.43 -12.18
CA ALA A 10 20.70 0.08 -11.80
C ALA A 10 20.23 -0.98 -12.82
N LEU A 11 20.81 -1.05 -14.02
CA LEU A 11 21.09 -2.35 -14.64
C LEU A 11 22.00 -2.25 -15.88
N ALA A 12 23.19 -2.84 -15.78
CA ALA A 12 23.99 -3.20 -16.95
C ALA A 12 24.62 -4.58 -16.75
N ALA A 13 24.02 -5.61 -17.34
CA ALA A 13 24.73 -6.77 -17.90
C ALA A 13 23.77 -7.70 -18.68
N GLY A 14 23.75 -7.56 -20.00
CA GLY A 14 23.11 -8.53 -20.89
C GLY A 14 23.91 -9.84 -21.01
N ILE A 15 23.19 -10.96 -21.09
CA ILE A 15 23.67 -12.19 -21.75
C ILE A 15 22.56 -12.75 -22.63
N ALA A 16 22.94 -12.99 -23.89
CA ALA A 16 22.12 -13.47 -24.99
C ALA A 16 21.41 -14.81 -24.70
N LEU A 17 20.09 -14.83 -24.89
CA LEU A 17 19.32 -16.06 -25.09
C LEU A 17 19.22 -16.37 -26.57
N THR A 18 20.00 -17.36 -27.01
CA THR A 18 19.78 -18.05 -28.28
C THR A 18 18.45 -18.78 -28.23
N GLY A 19 17.55 -18.46 -29.15
CA GLY A 19 16.24 -19.09 -29.29
C GLY A 19 16.35 -20.61 -29.41
N CYS A 20 15.84 -21.32 -28.39
CA CYS A 20 15.41 -22.70 -28.53
C CYS A 20 14.03 -22.68 -29.19
N ASN A 21 14.00 -23.14 -30.45
CA ASN A 21 12.78 -23.40 -31.20
C ASN A 21 11.98 -24.49 -30.48
N VAL A 22 10.97 -24.10 -29.69
CA VAL A 22 10.02 -25.05 -29.10
C VAL A 22 9.06 -25.49 -30.18
N ALA A 23 9.12 -26.79 -30.52
CA ALA A 23 8.15 -27.42 -31.40
C ALA A 23 6.76 -27.35 -30.77
N ASP A 24 5.73 -27.14 -31.59
CA ASP A 24 4.32 -27.17 -31.21
C ASP A 24 4.02 -28.41 -30.35
N GLN A 25 3.86 -28.21 -29.04
CA GLN A 25 3.30 -29.22 -28.13
C GLN A 25 1.79 -29.02 -28.04
N ASP A 26 1.10 -29.18 -29.17
CA ASP A 26 -0.34 -29.47 -29.17
C ASP A 26 -0.53 -30.93 -28.71
N GLY A 27 -0.44 -31.11 -27.39
CA GLY A 27 -0.98 -32.27 -26.72
C GLY A 27 -2.44 -32.02 -26.40
N ASP A 28 -3.31 -32.94 -26.82
CA ASP A 28 -4.72 -33.09 -26.43
C ASP A 28 -4.84 -33.41 -24.92
N GLY A 29 -4.28 -32.53 -24.09
CA GLY A 29 -4.25 -32.59 -22.64
C GLY A 29 -5.44 -31.83 -22.09
N THR A 30 -6.19 -32.48 -21.21
CA THR A 30 -7.25 -31.82 -20.44
C THR A 30 -6.63 -30.65 -19.69
N ASP A 31 -7.15 -29.42 -19.88
CA ASP A 31 -6.69 -28.25 -19.13
C ASP A 31 -6.89 -28.52 -17.64
N SER A 32 -5.78 -28.75 -16.94
CA SER A 32 -5.75 -29.15 -15.53
C SER A 32 -5.51 -27.94 -14.62
N ARG A 33 -5.69 -26.72 -15.14
CA ARG A 33 -5.62 -25.48 -14.38
C ARG A 33 -6.95 -25.25 -13.65
N VAL A 34 -6.85 -24.83 -12.39
CA VAL A 34 -8.01 -24.54 -11.54
C VAL A 34 -7.88 -23.09 -11.07
N GLY A 35 -8.99 -22.35 -11.10
CA GLY A 35 -9.05 -20.99 -10.57
C GLY A 35 -9.21 -21.00 -9.06
N LEU A 36 -8.45 -20.16 -8.35
CA LEU A 36 -8.64 -19.90 -6.93
C LEU A 36 -9.30 -18.54 -6.76
N ASN A 37 -10.48 -18.46 -6.15
CA ASN A 37 -11.11 -17.18 -5.85
C ASN A 37 -10.98 -16.80 -4.37
N GLY A 38 -10.81 -15.51 -4.11
CA GLY A 38 -10.68 -14.98 -2.77
C GLY A 38 -10.90 -13.48 -2.70
N LEU A 39 -10.78 -12.97 -1.47
CA LEU A 39 -10.94 -11.59 -1.08
C LEU A 39 -9.78 -11.23 -0.13
N ALA A 40 -9.10 -10.13 -0.39
CA ALA A 40 -8.13 -9.58 0.55
C ALA A 40 -8.83 -8.62 1.53
N VAL A 41 -8.70 -8.86 2.83
CA VAL A 41 -9.40 -8.12 3.89
C VAL A 41 -8.39 -7.62 4.93
N ASP A 42 -7.93 -6.40 4.68
CA ASP A 42 -7.38 -5.45 5.65
C ASP A 42 -8.02 -4.12 5.28
N GLY A 43 -9.32 -3.98 5.56
CA GLY A 43 -10.17 -2.92 5.02
C GLY A 43 -10.56 -3.03 3.54
N ARG A 44 -10.43 -4.25 2.98
CA ARG A 44 -10.45 -4.59 1.53
C ARG A 44 -9.27 -3.98 0.79
N VAL A 45 -8.49 -4.83 0.11
CA VAL A 45 -7.27 -4.37 -0.57
C VAL A 45 -7.46 -4.40 -2.08
N ALA A 46 -7.53 -3.24 -2.71
CA ALA A 46 -7.63 -3.10 -4.17
C ALA A 46 -6.26 -3.05 -4.84
N GLY A 47 -6.11 -3.69 -6.00
CA GLY A 47 -4.88 -3.67 -6.80
C GLY A 47 -3.69 -4.43 -6.20
N GLY A 48 -3.86 -5.20 -5.13
CA GLY A 48 -2.76 -5.93 -4.50
C GLY A 48 -2.39 -7.19 -5.27
N LYS A 49 -1.09 -7.51 -5.32
CA LYS A 49 -0.54 -8.66 -6.03
C LYS A 49 -0.66 -9.91 -5.17
N VAL A 50 -1.53 -10.82 -5.60
CA VAL A 50 -1.80 -12.12 -4.97
C VAL A 50 -1.00 -13.20 -5.69
N TRP A 51 -0.26 -14.05 -4.96
CA TRP A 51 0.49 -15.15 -5.58
C TRP A 51 0.46 -16.44 -4.75
N VAL A 52 0.75 -17.56 -5.41
CA VAL A 52 0.92 -18.86 -4.76
C VAL A 52 2.39 -19.05 -4.41
N ASP A 53 2.73 -18.81 -3.14
CA ASP A 53 4.06 -19.05 -2.58
C ASP A 53 4.28 -20.56 -2.41
N SER A 54 4.89 -21.17 -3.41
CA SER A 54 5.06 -22.61 -3.55
C SER A 54 6.28 -23.13 -2.80
N ASN A 55 7.27 -22.28 -2.55
CA ASN A 55 8.51 -22.62 -1.86
C ASN A 55 8.56 -22.08 -0.40
N ASN A 56 7.56 -21.30 -0.01
CA ASN A 56 7.41 -20.62 1.28
C ASN A 56 8.55 -19.64 1.61
N ASN A 57 9.05 -18.90 0.61
CA ASN A 57 10.14 -17.93 0.76
C ASN A 57 9.67 -16.49 1.03
N TYR A 58 8.37 -16.22 1.00
CA TYR A 58 7.79 -14.88 1.20
C TYR A 58 8.10 -13.88 0.07
N GLU A 59 8.67 -14.34 -1.04
CA GLU A 59 9.00 -13.55 -2.22
C GLU A 59 8.14 -14.00 -3.40
N VAL A 60 8.05 -13.17 -4.44
CA VAL A 60 7.39 -13.55 -5.69
C VAL A 60 8.44 -14.12 -6.63
N ASP A 61 8.34 -15.40 -6.95
CA ASP A 61 9.24 -16.02 -7.93
C ASP A 61 8.67 -15.97 -9.36
N ASP A 62 9.54 -15.88 -10.38
CA ASP A 62 9.18 -15.85 -11.82
C ASP A 62 8.22 -16.98 -12.29
N PHE A 63 8.15 -18.09 -11.55
CA PHE A 63 7.36 -19.27 -11.92
C PHE A 63 6.12 -19.46 -11.04
N GLU A 64 5.87 -18.55 -10.10
CA GLU A 64 4.71 -18.61 -9.23
C GLU A 64 3.50 -17.93 -9.90
N PRO A 65 2.34 -18.60 -9.94
CA PRO A 65 1.16 -17.98 -10.50
C PRO A 65 0.73 -16.82 -9.60
N TYR A 66 0.41 -15.69 -10.23
CA TYR A 66 -0.06 -14.50 -9.56
C TYR A 66 -1.30 -13.91 -10.26
N ALA A 67 -1.98 -13.02 -9.56
CA ALA A 67 -3.07 -12.19 -10.03
C ALA A 67 -3.12 -10.91 -9.20
N PHE A 68 -3.89 -9.92 -9.64
CA PHE A 68 -4.17 -8.71 -8.87
C PHE A 68 -5.60 -8.72 -8.34
N THR A 69 -5.82 -8.15 -7.16
CA THR A 69 -7.18 -7.86 -6.70
C THR A 69 -7.81 -6.73 -7.54
N ASP A 70 -9.12 -6.81 -7.76
CA ASP A 70 -9.90 -5.78 -8.42
C ASP A 70 -10.16 -4.57 -7.49
N SER A 71 -10.93 -3.59 -7.96
CA SER A 71 -11.30 -2.39 -7.20
C SER A 71 -12.10 -2.66 -5.92
N ASP A 72 -12.66 -3.86 -5.75
CA ASP A 72 -13.40 -4.29 -4.56
C ASP A 72 -12.58 -5.23 -3.66
N GLY A 73 -11.34 -5.56 -4.05
CA GLY A 73 -10.43 -6.45 -3.34
C GLY A 73 -10.58 -7.94 -3.65
N TYR A 74 -11.37 -8.31 -4.67
CA TYR A 74 -11.57 -9.69 -5.10
C TYR A 74 -10.58 -10.10 -6.20
N TYR A 75 -10.26 -11.39 -6.26
CA TYR A 75 -9.54 -11.99 -7.38
C TYR A 75 -10.22 -13.28 -7.86
N SER A 76 -10.06 -13.58 -9.14
CA SER A 76 -10.68 -14.65 -9.95
C SER A 76 -12.20 -14.58 -10.09
N TYR A 77 -12.92 -14.23 -9.03
CA TYR A 77 -14.37 -14.03 -9.05
C TYR A 77 -14.81 -12.97 -8.04
N ASN A 78 -15.50 -11.94 -8.54
CA ASN A 78 -16.13 -10.90 -7.73
C ASN A 78 -17.64 -11.17 -7.62
N PRO A 79 -18.15 -11.52 -6.41
CA PRO A 79 -19.57 -11.79 -6.18
C PRO A 79 -20.44 -10.52 -6.13
N LEU A 80 -19.86 -9.33 -5.96
CA LEU A 80 -20.59 -8.05 -5.95
C LEU A 80 -20.99 -7.65 -7.37
N THR A 81 -20.06 -7.80 -8.32
CA THR A 81 -20.30 -7.52 -9.75
C THR A 81 -20.77 -8.75 -10.53
N ASN A 82 -20.72 -9.94 -9.91
CA ASN A 82 -20.95 -11.24 -10.55
C ASN A 82 -20.02 -11.46 -11.76
N THR A 83 -18.77 -10.99 -11.63
CA THR A 83 -17.75 -11.07 -12.68
C THR A 83 -16.80 -12.22 -12.41
N ASN A 84 -16.67 -13.13 -13.38
CA ASN A 84 -15.75 -14.25 -13.31
C ASN A 84 -14.59 -14.03 -14.29
N TYR A 85 -13.50 -13.48 -13.77
CA TYR A 85 -12.30 -13.10 -14.51
C TYR A 85 -11.67 -14.30 -15.24
N CYS A 86 -11.84 -15.51 -14.71
CA CYS A 86 -11.27 -16.73 -15.30
C CYS A 86 -12.11 -17.37 -16.44
N THR A 87 -13.24 -16.78 -16.83
CA THR A 87 -14.15 -17.36 -17.85
C THR A 87 -14.52 -16.41 -18.99
N LEU A 88 -13.91 -15.22 -19.05
CA LEU A 88 -14.28 -14.21 -20.04
C LEU A 88 -13.86 -14.62 -21.46
N PRO A 89 -14.77 -14.54 -22.46
CA PRO A 89 -14.64 -15.22 -23.75
C PRO A 89 -13.69 -14.53 -24.76
N VAL A 90 -13.24 -13.30 -24.50
CA VAL A 90 -12.24 -12.56 -25.29
C VAL A 90 -11.54 -11.63 -24.30
N ILE A 91 -10.23 -11.80 -24.17
CA ILE A 91 -9.41 -11.15 -23.14
C ILE A 91 -8.97 -9.79 -23.67
N SER A 92 -9.44 -8.70 -23.07
CA SER A 92 -8.52 -7.58 -22.88
C SER A 92 -7.56 -8.00 -21.77
N ASP A 93 -6.26 -7.71 -21.93
CA ASP A 93 -5.22 -8.04 -20.94
C ASP A 93 -5.63 -7.55 -19.52
N GLU A 94 -6.42 -6.47 -19.47
CA GLU A 94 -7.08 -5.90 -18.29
C GLU A 94 -7.85 -6.91 -17.41
N TYR A 95 -8.57 -7.89 -17.97
CA TYR A 95 -9.34 -8.83 -17.14
C TYR A 95 -8.57 -10.08 -16.75
N GLN A 96 -7.56 -10.47 -17.54
CA GLN A 96 -6.78 -11.68 -17.25
C GLN A 96 -5.88 -11.52 -16.03
N ARG A 97 -5.38 -10.31 -15.79
CA ARG A 97 -4.55 -9.98 -14.61
C ARG A 97 -5.23 -10.32 -13.28
N HIS A 98 -6.56 -10.40 -13.24
CA HIS A 98 -7.33 -10.71 -12.03
C HIS A 98 -7.59 -12.20 -11.84
N CYS A 99 -7.19 -13.09 -12.76
CA CYS A 99 -7.45 -14.53 -12.64
C CYS A 99 -6.23 -15.29 -12.09
N LEU A 100 -6.33 -15.77 -10.85
CA LEU A 100 -5.32 -16.64 -10.24
C LEU A 100 -5.57 -18.11 -10.61
N VAL A 101 -4.72 -18.66 -11.48
CA VAL A 101 -4.78 -20.04 -11.95
C VAL A 101 -3.55 -20.84 -11.55
N TYR A 102 -3.76 -22.04 -11.02
CA TYR A 102 -2.69 -22.92 -10.55
C TYR A 102 -2.85 -24.36 -11.06
N GLY A 103 -1.79 -25.16 -10.96
CA GLY A 103 -1.80 -26.57 -11.34
C GLY A 103 -2.49 -27.47 -10.31
N SER A 104 -3.45 -28.29 -10.74
CA SER A 104 -4.28 -29.18 -9.91
C SER A 104 -3.57 -30.30 -9.12
N THR A 105 -2.23 -30.38 -9.15
CA THR A 105 -1.45 -31.44 -8.47
C THR A 105 -0.95 -31.07 -7.08
N VAL A 106 -1.11 -29.82 -6.63
CA VAL A 106 -0.76 -29.43 -5.26
C VAL A 106 -1.87 -29.88 -4.29
N ASN A 107 -1.56 -30.19 -3.03
CA ASN A 107 -2.56 -30.62 -2.02
C ASN A 107 -2.83 -29.53 -0.98
N SER A 108 -1.84 -28.67 -0.76
CA SER A 108 -1.87 -27.51 0.11
C SER A 108 -1.02 -26.43 -0.53
N MET A 109 -1.44 -25.18 -0.40
CA MET A 109 -0.67 -24.03 -0.87
C MET A 109 -0.76 -22.90 0.16
N ILE A 110 0.26 -22.05 0.17
CA ILE A 110 0.21 -20.77 0.85
C ILE A 110 -0.05 -19.73 -0.23
N VAL A 111 -1.09 -18.94 -0.03
CA VAL A 111 -1.42 -17.81 -0.90
C VAL A 111 -1.06 -16.56 -0.14
N ARG A 112 -0.40 -15.63 -0.80
CA ARG A 112 0.04 -14.37 -0.22
C ARG A 112 -0.49 -13.20 -1.03
N ILE A 113 -0.50 -12.04 -0.40
CA ILE A 113 -0.73 -10.76 -1.05
C ILE A 113 0.21 -9.71 -0.47
N LYS A 114 0.74 -8.86 -1.35
CA LYS A 114 1.52 -7.64 -1.03
C LYS A 114 1.05 -6.50 -1.92
N GLY A 115 1.31 -5.26 -1.49
CA GLY A 115 0.92 -4.06 -2.23
C GLY A 115 -0.60 -3.86 -2.35
N GLY A 116 -1.01 -2.90 -3.18
CA GLY A 116 -2.40 -2.46 -3.28
C GLY A 116 -2.81 -1.45 -2.19
N ILE A 117 -4.07 -1.05 -2.21
CA ILE A 117 -4.65 0.00 -1.34
C ILE A 117 -5.73 -0.57 -0.45
N ASP A 118 -5.59 -0.37 0.86
CA ASP A 118 -6.66 -0.57 1.82
C ASP A 118 -7.76 0.50 1.59
N LEU A 119 -8.93 0.06 1.17
CA LEU A 119 -10.07 0.93 0.84
C LEU A 119 -10.68 1.62 2.06
N SER A 120 -10.41 1.15 3.27
CA SER A 120 -10.92 1.73 4.51
C SER A 120 -10.08 2.91 5.00
N THR A 121 -8.78 2.91 4.68
CA THR A 121 -7.83 3.96 5.07
C THR A 121 -7.37 4.82 3.89
N GLY A 122 -7.43 4.31 2.66
CA GLY A 122 -6.84 4.93 1.47
C GLY A 122 -5.31 4.83 1.41
N GLU A 123 -4.72 4.02 2.30
CA GLU A 123 -3.28 3.82 2.42
C GLU A 123 -2.86 2.51 1.75
N ARG A 124 -1.56 2.36 1.47
CA ARG A 124 -1.04 1.11 0.90
C ARG A 124 -1.17 -0.03 1.91
N LEU A 125 -1.44 -1.23 1.42
CA LEU A 125 -1.37 -2.43 2.24
C LEU A 125 0.03 -2.53 2.83
N LYS A 126 0.08 -2.58 4.15
CA LYS A 126 1.32 -2.76 4.89
C LYS A 126 1.82 -4.20 4.71
N GLY A 127 3.11 -4.39 4.49
CA GLY A 127 3.74 -5.71 4.42
C GLY A 127 2.98 -6.76 3.59
N LEU A 128 2.78 -7.95 4.17
CA LEU A 128 2.10 -9.07 3.49
C LEU A 128 1.00 -9.71 4.33
N MET A 129 0.00 -10.25 3.64
CA MET A 129 -0.98 -11.16 4.22
C MET A 129 -0.86 -12.54 3.61
N ALA A 130 -1.22 -13.57 4.38
CA ALA A 130 -1.15 -14.95 3.95
C ALA A 130 -2.38 -15.76 4.37
N MET A 131 -2.64 -16.83 3.63
CA MET A 131 -3.55 -17.88 4.05
C MET A 131 -3.03 -19.23 3.58
N SER A 132 -3.25 -20.27 4.40
CA SER A 132 -3.07 -21.65 3.98
C SER A 132 -4.39 -22.20 3.46
N SER A 133 -4.40 -22.80 2.27
CA SER A 133 -5.59 -23.45 1.70
C SER A 133 -5.30 -24.88 1.27
N SER A 134 -6.33 -25.74 1.33
CA SER A 134 -6.32 -27.09 0.77
C SER A 134 -7.28 -27.17 -0.42
N ILE A 135 -6.86 -27.83 -1.49
CA ILE A 135 -7.53 -27.70 -2.80
C ILE A 135 -8.94 -28.28 -2.84
N SER A 136 -9.26 -29.21 -1.93
CA SER A 136 -10.61 -29.76 -1.83
C SER A 136 -11.68 -28.73 -1.41
N GLU A 137 -11.28 -27.62 -0.78
CA GLU A 137 -12.19 -26.53 -0.40
C GLU A 137 -12.22 -25.38 -1.43
N SER A 138 -11.33 -25.40 -2.41
CA SER A 138 -11.04 -24.27 -3.31
C SER A 138 -11.11 -24.58 -4.80
N ALA A 139 -11.58 -25.79 -5.16
CA ALA A 139 -11.64 -26.26 -6.54
C ALA A 139 -12.86 -25.74 -7.33
N GLU A 140 -13.75 -24.98 -6.70
CA GLU A 140 -14.90 -24.36 -7.36
C GLU A 140 -14.96 -22.88 -6.99
N ILE A 141 -15.18 -22.04 -8.02
CA ILE A 141 -15.48 -20.62 -7.85
C ILE A 141 -16.67 -20.52 -6.88
N SER A 142 -16.38 -20.08 -5.66
CA SER A 142 -17.32 -20.08 -4.54
C SER A 142 -17.89 -18.69 -4.32
N MET A 143 -19.22 -18.60 -4.11
CA MET A 143 -19.89 -17.37 -3.64
C MET A 143 -19.42 -16.92 -2.25
N THR A 144 -18.73 -17.80 -1.51
CA THR A 144 -18.04 -17.48 -0.27
C THR A 144 -16.54 -17.54 -0.53
N PRO A 145 -15.90 -16.39 -0.82
CA PRO A 145 -14.47 -16.36 -1.14
C PRO A 145 -13.66 -16.88 0.05
N LEU A 146 -12.45 -17.36 -0.23
CA LEU A 146 -11.42 -17.45 0.80
C LEU A 146 -10.97 -16.03 1.17
N VAL A 147 -10.67 -15.78 2.43
CA VAL A 147 -10.24 -14.46 2.90
C VAL A 147 -8.76 -14.49 3.24
N LEU A 148 -7.99 -13.64 2.56
CA LEU A 148 -6.62 -13.28 2.91
C LEU A 148 -6.69 -12.10 3.89
N SER A 149 -6.24 -12.29 5.13
CA SER A 149 -6.32 -11.27 6.18
C SER A 149 -5.15 -11.39 7.16
N PRO A 150 -4.87 -10.38 7.99
CA PRO A 150 -3.85 -10.50 9.03
C PRO A 150 -4.16 -11.64 10.02
N ILE A 151 -5.44 -11.98 10.21
CA ILE A 151 -5.88 -13.12 11.03
C ILE A 151 -5.47 -14.45 10.39
N THR A 152 -5.71 -14.64 9.08
CA THR A 152 -5.29 -15.86 8.39
C THR A 152 -3.78 -15.95 8.27
N THR A 153 -3.07 -14.81 8.24
CA THR A 153 -1.61 -14.76 8.28
C THR A 153 -1.10 -15.42 9.56
N LEU A 154 -1.63 -15.04 10.74
CA LEU A 154 -1.24 -15.66 12.01
C LEU A 154 -1.49 -17.16 12.06
N LEU A 155 -2.64 -17.61 11.51
CA LEU A 155 -2.99 -19.02 11.46
C LEU A 155 -2.08 -19.81 10.52
N SER A 156 -1.66 -19.20 9.39
CA SER A 156 -0.73 -19.82 8.45
C SER A 156 0.69 -19.94 9.01
N ALA A 157 1.10 -19.00 9.86
CA ALA A 157 2.40 -19.00 10.53
C ALA A 157 2.45 -19.88 11.79
N ALA A 158 1.31 -20.39 12.25
CA ALA A 158 1.23 -21.19 13.46
C ALA A 158 2.04 -22.49 13.32
N PRO A 159 2.95 -22.81 14.26
CA PRO A 159 3.88 -23.94 14.11
C PRO A 159 3.20 -25.31 14.23
N THR A 160 2.01 -25.39 14.82
CA THR A 160 1.27 -26.63 15.04
C THR A 160 -0.25 -26.40 15.02
N GLU A 161 -1.04 -27.45 14.80
CA GLU A 161 -2.50 -27.40 14.94
C GLU A 161 -2.94 -26.96 16.36
N SER A 162 -2.17 -27.33 17.39
CA SER A 162 -2.46 -26.86 18.75
C SER A 162 -2.28 -25.36 18.88
N ALA A 163 -1.23 -24.80 18.26
CA ALA A 163 -1.01 -23.36 18.23
C ALA A 163 -2.11 -22.65 17.44
N GLN A 164 -2.55 -23.21 16.31
CA GLN A 164 -3.71 -22.70 15.56
C GLN A 164 -4.96 -22.65 16.44
N ASN A 165 -5.25 -23.70 17.20
CA ASN A 165 -6.41 -23.72 18.10
C ASN A 165 -6.28 -22.68 19.24
N SER A 166 -5.09 -22.47 19.78
CA SER A 166 -4.81 -21.41 20.75
C SER A 166 -5.05 -20.02 20.15
N ILE A 167 -4.57 -19.76 18.93
CA ILE A 167 -4.77 -18.50 18.21
C ILE A 167 -6.27 -18.26 17.97
N ARG A 168 -6.97 -19.28 17.46
CA ARG A 168 -8.43 -19.21 17.27
C ARG A 168 -9.16 -18.86 18.56
N SER A 169 -8.76 -19.48 19.67
CA SER A 169 -9.37 -19.21 20.97
C SER A 169 -9.09 -17.79 21.46
N ALA A 170 -7.86 -17.31 21.32
CA ALA A 170 -7.44 -15.96 21.72
C ALA A 170 -8.16 -14.86 20.92
N LEU A 171 -8.40 -15.09 19.62
CA LEU A 171 -9.11 -14.15 18.73
C LEU A 171 -10.65 -14.28 18.82
N GLY A 172 -11.16 -15.32 19.49
CA GLY A 172 -12.59 -15.60 19.57
C GLY A 172 -13.19 -16.14 18.27
N ILE A 173 -12.40 -16.89 17.50
CA ILE A 173 -12.80 -17.58 16.27
C ILE A 173 -13.44 -18.93 16.65
N THR A 174 -14.72 -19.04 16.41
CA THR A 174 -15.55 -20.19 16.79
C THR A 174 -15.75 -21.19 15.65
N SER A 175 -15.61 -20.76 14.40
CA SER A 175 -15.90 -21.58 13.22
C SER A 175 -14.97 -21.25 12.04
N ASN A 176 -15.01 -22.06 10.97
CA ASN A 176 -14.31 -21.70 9.72
C ASN A 176 -15.07 -20.63 8.93
N ALA A 177 -16.36 -20.41 9.19
CA ALA A 177 -17.12 -19.32 8.58
C ALA A 177 -16.61 -17.96 9.08
N ASP A 178 -16.15 -17.89 10.33
CA ASP A 178 -15.54 -16.70 10.94
C ASP A 178 -14.29 -16.26 10.16
N LEU A 179 -13.54 -17.21 9.58
CA LEU A 179 -12.36 -16.95 8.74
C LEU A 179 -12.70 -16.51 7.31
N ARG A 180 -13.99 -16.49 6.95
CA ARG A 180 -14.48 -16.02 5.64
C ARG A 180 -15.26 -14.72 5.77
N LEU A 181 -15.23 -14.08 6.94
CA LEU A 181 -15.90 -12.81 7.16
C LEU A 181 -15.10 -11.69 6.51
N ASP A 182 -15.81 -10.86 5.77
CA ASP A 182 -15.35 -9.54 5.40
C ASP A 182 -15.62 -8.60 6.58
N PHE A 183 -14.56 -8.23 7.31
CA PHE A 183 -14.63 -7.34 8.44
C PHE A 183 -14.25 -5.88 8.08
N SER A 184 -14.11 -5.53 6.80
CA SER A 184 -13.94 -4.14 6.36
C SER A 184 -15.18 -3.28 6.67
N THR A 185 -16.37 -3.86 6.60
CA THR A 185 -17.64 -3.21 6.93
C THR A 185 -18.14 -3.59 8.34
N ALA A 186 -17.22 -3.68 9.30
CA ALA A 186 -17.50 -4.20 10.63
C ALA A 186 -18.64 -3.46 11.34
N SER A 187 -19.75 -4.16 11.61
CA SER A 187 -20.95 -3.60 12.23
C SER A 187 -21.42 -4.35 13.46
N ASP A 188 -21.07 -5.64 13.58
CA ASP A 188 -21.36 -6.49 14.72
C ASP A 188 -20.13 -6.71 15.60
N ASP A 189 -20.34 -7.16 16.84
CA ASP A 189 -19.26 -7.33 17.83
C ASP A 189 -18.17 -8.33 17.39
N THR A 190 -18.49 -9.29 16.51
CA THR A 190 -17.50 -10.26 16.00
C THR A 190 -16.66 -9.64 14.90
N SER A 191 -17.27 -9.01 13.90
CA SER A 191 -16.52 -8.32 12.84
C SER A 191 -15.67 -7.17 13.39
N LYS A 192 -16.17 -6.37 14.34
CA LYS A 192 -15.40 -5.31 15.00
C LYS A 192 -14.20 -5.83 15.77
N ARG A 193 -14.35 -6.95 16.48
CA ARG A 193 -13.24 -7.61 17.18
C ARG A 193 -12.20 -8.14 16.20
N PHE A 194 -12.63 -8.71 15.07
CA PHE A 194 -11.70 -9.20 14.05
C PHE A 194 -10.95 -8.06 13.38
N LEU A 195 -11.64 -6.96 13.03
CA LEU A 195 -11.01 -5.75 12.51
C LEU A 195 -9.97 -5.20 13.49
N ALA A 196 -10.32 -5.01 14.77
CA ALA A 196 -9.38 -4.51 15.77
C ALA A 196 -8.11 -5.38 15.89
N ASN A 197 -8.27 -6.71 15.87
CA ASN A 197 -7.13 -7.61 15.91
C ASN A 197 -6.33 -7.63 14.61
N ALA A 198 -6.98 -7.51 13.46
CA ALA A 198 -6.33 -7.42 12.17
C ALA A 198 -5.44 -6.17 12.09
N VAL A 199 -6.00 -5.00 12.43
CA VAL A 199 -5.28 -3.71 12.47
C VAL A 199 -4.09 -3.76 13.43
N ALA A 200 -4.26 -4.35 14.61
CA ALA A 200 -3.15 -4.52 15.57
C ALA A 200 -2.02 -5.40 15.01
N VAL A 201 -2.36 -6.53 14.38
CA VAL A 201 -1.36 -7.41 13.74
C VAL A 201 -0.63 -6.67 12.64
N GLN A 202 -1.36 -5.99 11.77
CA GLN A 202 -0.79 -5.31 10.62
C GLN A 202 0.11 -4.14 11.03
N THR A 203 -0.36 -3.34 12.00
CA THR A 203 0.43 -2.26 12.63
C THR A 203 1.72 -2.79 13.24
N MET A 204 1.67 -3.91 13.97
CA MET A 204 2.88 -4.51 14.52
C MET A 204 3.83 -4.99 13.43
N ILE A 205 3.33 -5.61 12.34
CA ILE A 205 4.20 -6.05 11.24
C ILE A 205 4.92 -4.84 10.62
N ASP A 206 4.19 -3.78 10.31
CA ASP A 206 4.73 -2.57 9.67
C ASP A 206 5.75 -1.84 10.57
N VAL A 207 5.34 -1.47 11.79
CA VAL A 207 6.19 -0.73 12.74
C VAL A 207 7.43 -1.54 13.10
N LEU A 208 7.29 -2.85 13.34
CA LEU A 208 8.42 -3.68 13.74
C LEU A 208 9.37 -3.95 12.57
N ALA A 209 8.87 -4.11 11.35
CA ALA A 209 9.74 -4.26 10.17
C ALA A 209 10.62 -3.01 9.97
N ASN A 210 10.02 -1.83 10.09
CA ASN A 210 10.75 -0.55 10.07
C ASN A 210 11.67 -0.34 11.27
N SER A 211 11.46 -1.10 12.34
CA SER A 211 12.33 -1.09 13.50
C SER A 211 13.59 -1.95 13.33
N ALA A 212 13.70 -2.75 12.27
CA ALA A 212 14.79 -3.68 12.07
C ALA A 212 16.16 -3.00 12.05
N ASP A 213 17.19 -3.71 12.53
CA ASP A 213 18.58 -3.28 12.42
C ASP A 213 19.11 -3.55 11.00
N ASP A 214 20.09 -2.74 10.59
CA ASP A 214 20.78 -2.87 9.31
C ASP A 214 21.22 -4.32 9.02
N GLY A 215 20.95 -4.78 7.80
CA GLY A 215 21.35 -6.12 7.33
C GLY A 215 20.33 -7.23 7.58
N ILE A 216 19.16 -6.91 8.14
CA ILE A 216 17.98 -7.77 8.07
C ILE A 216 17.16 -7.31 6.87
N THR A 217 16.87 -8.21 5.92
CA THR A 217 16.01 -7.86 4.79
C THR A 217 14.56 -7.71 5.25
N GLU A 218 13.76 -6.93 4.54
CA GLU A 218 12.34 -6.74 4.88
C GLU A 218 11.60 -8.09 4.98
N ALA A 219 11.77 -8.98 4.00
CA ALA A 219 11.18 -10.32 4.02
C ALA A 219 11.60 -11.14 5.25
N GLN A 220 12.87 -11.03 5.68
CA GLN A 220 13.36 -11.69 6.90
C GLN A 220 12.76 -11.09 8.18
N ALA A 221 12.64 -9.76 8.23
CA ALA A 221 12.03 -9.04 9.34
C ALA A 221 10.55 -9.42 9.47
N GLN A 222 9.78 -9.26 8.39
CA GLN A 222 8.34 -9.59 8.35
C GLN A 222 8.08 -11.04 8.74
N ARG A 223 8.83 -11.99 8.18
CA ARG A 223 8.71 -13.42 8.53
C ARG A 223 8.96 -13.64 10.03
N SER A 224 10.02 -13.05 10.57
CA SER A 224 10.37 -13.20 11.99
C SER A 224 9.29 -12.60 12.89
N ILE A 225 8.75 -11.43 12.53
CA ILE A 225 7.70 -10.75 13.28
C ILE A 225 6.39 -11.56 13.25
N ILE A 226 5.96 -12.03 12.08
CA ILE A 226 4.75 -12.85 11.92
C ILE A 226 4.86 -14.14 12.74
N ASP A 227 6.00 -14.84 12.68
CA ASP A 227 6.27 -16.04 13.46
C ASP A 227 6.16 -15.74 14.97
N GLN A 228 6.68 -14.59 15.43
CA GLN A 228 6.67 -14.20 16.84
C GLN A 228 5.32 -13.72 17.35
N ILE A 229 4.54 -13.00 16.54
CA ILE A 229 3.16 -12.64 16.88
C ILE A 229 2.34 -13.93 17.03
N SER A 230 2.43 -14.84 16.06
CA SER A 230 1.75 -16.15 16.10
C SER A 230 2.13 -16.96 17.34
N LEU A 231 3.43 -17.04 17.65
CA LEU A 231 3.94 -17.70 18.85
C LEU A 231 3.41 -17.04 20.13
N SER A 232 3.42 -15.71 20.21
CA SER A 232 2.99 -14.95 21.39
C SER A 232 1.49 -15.08 21.65
N VAL A 233 0.65 -14.96 20.61
CA VAL A 233 -0.80 -15.20 20.74
C VAL A 233 -1.04 -16.63 21.22
N SER A 234 -0.40 -17.62 20.60
CA SER A 234 -0.64 -19.03 20.91
C SER A 234 -0.15 -19.44 22.30
N THR A 235 0.92 -18.82 22.80
CA THR A 235 1.54 -19.14 24.09
C THR A 235 0.86 -18.41 25.24
N ASN A 236 0.57 -17.12 25.07
CA ASN A 236 0.00 -16.28 26.13
C ASN A 236 -1.53 -16.37 26.18
N LEU A 237 -2.17 -16.90 25.12
CA LEU A 237 -3.63 -16.94 24.97
C LEU A 237 -4.27 -15.55 25.06
N THR A 238 -3.57 -14.54 24.58
CA THR A 238 -4.00 -13.15 24.55
C THR A 238 -4.14 -12.66 23.12
N ALA A 239 -5.19 -11.89 22.86
CA ALA A 239 -5.39 -11.22 21.59
C ALA A 239 -4.27 -10.19 21.33
N PRO A 240 -3.88 -9.96 20.06
CA PRO A 240 -2.92 -8.93 19.67
C PRO A 240 -3.15 -7.55 20.30
N THR A 241 -4.39 -7.07 20.35
CA THR A 241 -4.76 -5.77 20.95
C THR A 241 -4.50 -5.68 22.47
N SER A 242 -4.17 -6.80 23.12
CA SER A 242 -3.95 -6.91 24.56
C SER A 242 -2.51 -7.27 24.94
N PHE A 243 -1.57 -7.22 23.99
CA PHE A 243 -0.16 -7.40 24.31
C PHE A 243 0.36 -6.23 25.14
N ASN A 244 1.06 -6.57 26.23
CA ASN A 244 1.73 -5.58 27.06
C ASN A 244 3.13 -5.25 26.52
N SER A 245 3.74 -4.19 27.04
CA SER A 245 5.10 -3.76 26.67
C SER A 245 6.17 -4.83 26.83
N ALA A 246 6.06 -5.78 27.76
CA ALA A 246 7.06 -6.84 27.90
C ALA A 246 7.01 -7.82 26.73
N THR A 247 5.80 -8.25 26.33
CA THR A 247 5.60 -9.09 25.15
C THR A 247 6.02 -8.37 23.87
N LEU A 248 5.66 -7.08 23.74
CA LEU A 248 6.03 -6.27 22.57
C LEU A 248 7.53 -6.03 22.49
N ALA A 249 8.21 -5.79 23.61
CA ALA A 249 9.66 -5.64 23.63
C ALA A 249 10.39 -6.93 23.21
N GLU A 250 9.85 -8.11 23.56
CA GLU A 250 10.37 -9.39 23.06
C GLU A 250 10.24 -9.49 21.53
N MET A 251 9.12 -9.03 20.96
CA MET A 251 8.94 -8.98 19.51
C MET A 251 9.93 -8.02 18.83
N VAL A 252 10.07 -6.79 19.32
CA VAL A 252 11.03 -5.81 18.78
C VAL A 252 12.46 -6.38 18.86
N SER A 253 12.78 -7.12 19.93
CA SER A 253 14.11 -7.73 20.09
C SER A 253 14.48 -8.78 19.05
N THR A 254 13.51 -9.25 18.25
CA THR A 254 13.76 -10.22 17.18
C THR A 254 14.32 -9.57 15.91
N VAL A 255 14.13 -8.26 15.76
CA VAL A 255 14.55 -7.49 14.59
C VAL A 255 15.47 -6.32 14.95
N SER A 256 15.48 -5.85 16.20
CA SER A 256 16.40 -4.80 16.66
C SER A 256 17.19 -5.18 17.89
N THR A 257 18.45 -4.78 17.97
CA THR A 257 19.33 -4.91 19.14
C THR A 257 19.40 -3.65 19.99
N ASN A 258 18.82 -2.53 19.54
CA ASN A 258 18.82 -1.26 20.26
C ASN A 258 17.78 -1.27 21.40
N SER A 259 18.24 -1.35 22.65
CA SER A 259 17.36 -1.45 23.82
C SER A 259 16.50 -0.20 24.09
N THR A 260 16.97 0.99 23.71
CA THR A 260 16.17 2.21 23.80
C THR A 260 15.03 2.17 22.81
N LYS A 261 15.32 1.79 21.56
CA LYS A 261 14.33 1.58 20.49
C LYS A 261 13.29 0.53 20.89
N GLN A 262 13.74 -0.63 21.37
CA GLN A 262 12.88 -1.70 21.89
C GLN A 262 11.91 -1.18 22.96
N THR A 263 12.39 -0.40 23.92
CA THR A 263 11.56 0.11 25.02
C THR A 263 10.56 1.15 24.52
N SER A 264 11.00 2.09 23.68
CA SER A 264 10.13 3.15 23.15
C SER A 264 9.01 2.56 22.30
N ILE A 265 9.38 1.79 21.27
CA ILE A 265 8.43 1.18 20.32
C ILE A 265 7.46 0.23 21.03
N ALA A 266 7.93 -0.59 21.98
CA ALA A 266 7.03 -1.45 22.74
C ALA A 266 6.01 -0.66 23.57
N SER A 267 6.42 0.47 24.16
CA SER A 267 5.50 1.35 24.91
C SER A 267 4.50 2.04 24.00
N ARG A 268 4.92 2.50 22.81
CA ARG A 268 4.04 3.12 21.81
C ARG A 268 3.02 2.11 21.28
N LEU A 269 3.47 0.92 20.90
CA LEU A 269 2.60 -0.15 20.42
C LEU A 269 1.62 -0.63 21.48
N GLU A 270 2.00 -0.70 22.77
CA GLU A 270 1.05 -1.04 23.84
C GLU A 270 -0.08 -0.02 23.92
N ALA A 271 0.27 1.26 23.92
CA ALA A 271 -0.72 2.32 24.00
C ALA A 271 -1.56 2.40 22.70
N LEU A 272 -0.97 2.22 21.51
CA LEU A 272 -1.70 2.16 20.25
C LEU A 272 -2.64 0.96 20.18
N ASN A 273 -2.22 -0.21 20.66
CA ASN A 273 -3.08 -1.40 20.77
C ASN A 273 -4.30 -1.15 21.68
N SER A 274 -4.12 -0.37 22.76
CA SER A 274 -5.24 0.05 23.60
C SER A 274 -6.24 0.93 22.86
N GLU A 275 -5.76 1.85 22.01
CA GLU A 275 -6.60 2.71 21.18
C GLU A 275 -7.29 1.91 20.06
N ILE A 276 -6.57 1.05 19.34
CA ILE A 276 -7.12 0.11 18.35
C ILE A 276 -8.23 -0.76 18.97
N ASN A 277 -8.08 -1.18 20.23
CA ASN A 277 -9.09 -2.00 20.90
C ASN A 277 -10.45 -1.29 21.04
N LYS A 278 -10.51 0.05 20.97
CA LYS A 278 -11.78 0.81 20.95
C LYS A 278 -12.65 0.46 19.75
N ILE A 279 -12.07 0.06 18.62
CA ILE A 279 -12.81 -0.43 17.43
C ILE A 279 -13.77 -1.57 17.83
N SER A 280 -13.34 -2.47 18.71
CA SER A 280 -14.16 -3.60 19.17
C SER A 280 -15.39 -3.18 19.97
N THR A 281 -15.39 -1.98 20.54
CA THR A 281 -16.45 -1.42 21.38
C THR A 281 -17.20 -0.25 20.75
N ALA A 282 -16.79 0.17 19.55
CA ALA A 282 -17.40 1.28 18.82
C ALA A 282 -18.90 1.03 18.61
N ILE A 283 -19.72 2.08 18.73
CA ILE A 283 -21.18 1.98 18.77
C ILE A 283 -21.75 1.84 17.35
N ASN A 284 -21.12 2.46 16.35
CA ASN A 284 -21.56 2.50 14.96
C ASN A 284 -20.36 2.40 14.00
N LEU A 285 -20.64 2.36 12.69
CA LEU A 285 -19.61 2.27 11.65
C LEU A 285 -18.77 3.55 11.56
N ASP A 286 -19.37 4.71 11.81
CA ASP A 286 -18.66 6.00 11.77
C ASP A 286 -17.54 6.05 12.82
N GLU A 287 -17.82 5.59 14.04
CA GLU A 287 -16.85 5.48 15.12
C GLU A 287 -15.79 4.39 14.83
N VAL A 288 -16.16 3.28 14.18
CA VAL A 288 -15.18 2.29 13.69
C VAL A 288 -14.21 2.94 12.70
N ASN A 289 -14.71 3.66 11.71
CA ASN A 289 -13.91 4.31 10.68
C ASN A 289 -13.02 5.42 11.27
N ALA A 290 -13.55 6.23 12.18
CA ALA A 290 -12.78 7.27 12.85
C ALA A 290 -11.64 6.68 13.70
N ASN A 291 -11.92 5.63 14.48
CA ASN A 291 -10.89 4.93 15.26
C ASN A 291 -9.84 4.27 14.36
N LEU A 292 -10.24 3.71 13.23
CA LEU A 292 -9.33 3.12 12.25
C LEU A 292 -8.39 4.17 11.65
N LYS A 293 -8.92 5.28 11.14
CA LYS A 293 -8.13 6.38 10.56
C LYS A 293 -7.19 7.02 11.60
N ALA A 294 -7.67 7.22 12.83
CA ALA A 294 -6.85 7.74 13.92
C ALA A 294 -5.71 6.77 14.27
N ALA A 295 -6.01 5.47 14.39
CA ALA A 295 -4.98 4.45 14.63
C ALA A 295 -3.94 4.39 13.51
N GLU A 296 -4.36 4.61 12.26
CA GLU A 296 -3.47 4.64 11.09
C GLU A 296 -2.47 5.81 11.15
N VAL A 297 -2.94 7.04 11.44
CA VAL A 297 -2.05 8.21 11.66
C VAL A 297 -1.01 7.91 12.74
N ILE A 298 -1.45 7.38 13.89
CA ILE A 298 -0.53 7.05 14.99
C ILE A 298 0.45 5.93 14.58
N SER A 299 -0.03 4.91 13.88
CA SER A 299 0.78 3.80 13.38
C SER A 299 1.94 4.33 12.51
N GLN A 300 1.65 5.28 11.62
CA GLN A 300 2.66 5.93 10.78
C GLN A 300 3.64 6.79 11.60
N LEU A 301 3.17 7.55 12.60
CA LEU A 301 4.07 8.29 13.50
C LEU A 301 5.01 7.36 14.28
N VAL A 302 4.49 6.23 14.79
CA VAL A 302 5.31 5.24 15.50
C VAL A 302 6.29 4.55 14.56
N LYS A 303 5.91 4.32 13.29
CA LYS A 303 6.79 3.84 12.23
C LYS A 303 7.92 4.85 11.95
N SER A 304 7.62 6.14 11.80
CA SER A 304 8.64 7.19 11.63
C SER A 304 9.58 7.28 12.84
N GLU A 305 9.07 7.18 14.08
CA GLU A 305 9.93 7.07 15.28
C GLU A 305 10.83 5.82 15.22
N ALA A 306 10.33 4.71 14.67
CA ALA A 306 11.07 3.46 14.54
C ALA A 306 12.13 3.50 13.43
N ASN A 307 12.05 4.39 12.44
CA ASN A 307 13.05 4.45 11.38
C ASN A 307 14.35 5.07 11.92
N ALA A 308 15.44 4.31 11.92
CA ALA A 308 16.73 4.75 12.47
C ALA A 308 17.56 5.62 11.51
N GLU A 309 17.24 5.56 10.21
CA GLU A 309 18.02 6.24 9.17
C GLU A 309 17.78 7.76 9.18
N HIS A 310 16.59 8.17 9.61
CA HIS A 310 16.10 9.55 9.54
C HIS A 310 16.03 10.17 10.95
N SER A 311 17.18 10.31 11.61
CA SER A 311 17.22 10.69 13.04
C SER A 311 16.51 12.01 13.42
N SER A 312 16.36 12.97 12.49
CA SER A 312 15.56 14.20 12.71
C SER A 312 14.07 13.89 12.69
N GLU A 313 13.60 13.20 11.64
CA GLU A 313 12.21 12.78 11.48
C GLU A 313 11.77 11.88 12.64
N ALA A 314 12.60 10.90 13.00
CA ALA A 314 12.34 10.01 14.13
C ALA A 314 12.23 10.78 15.46
N SER A 315 13.04 11.82 15.64
CA SER A 315 12.97 12.68 16.83
C SER A 315 11.72 13.58 16.83
N ALA A 316 11.31 14.07 15.65
CA ALA A 316 10.10 14.89 15.49
C ALA A 316 8.84 14.05 15.70
N ALA A 317 8.76 12.86 15.10
CA ALA A 317 7.69 11.91 15.34
C ALA A 317 7.59 11.52 16.82
N ALA A 318 8.73 11.25 17.48
CA ALA A 318 8.75 11.00 18.92
C ALA A 318 8.22 12.20 19.73
N ALA A 319 8.57 13.43 19.34
CA ALA A 319 8.07 14.64 19.98
C ALA A 319 6.54 14.79 19.83
N VAL A 320 6.00 14.50 18.64
CA VAL A 320 4.54 14.47 18.40
C VAL A 320 3.90 13.47 19.36
N LEU A 321 4.43 12.24 19.42
CA LEU A 321 3.87 11.17 20.25
C LEU A 321 4.00 11.46 21.77
N ASP A 322 5.07 12.16 22.18
CA ASP A 322 5.34 12.54 23.58
C ASP A 322 4.47 13.69 24.08
N SER A 323 3.91 14.48 23.18
CA SER A 323 2.99 15.56 23.55
C SER A 323 1.63 15.04 24.07
N GLY A 324 1.31 13.77 23.79
CA GLY A 324 0.21 13.02 24.40
C GLY A 324 -0.59 12.19 23.39
N MET A 325 -0.19 10.94 23.17
CA MET A 325 -0.81 10.06 22.16
C MET A 325 -2.33 9.85 22.35
N THR A 326 -2.82 9.71 23.59
CA THR A 326 -4.27 9.57 23.83
C THR A 326 -5.05 10.84 23.48
N ASP A 327 -4.47 12.02 23.73
CA ASP A 327 -5.11 13.30 23.39
C ASP A 327 -5.09 13.51 21.86
N LEU A 328 -3.97 13.17 21.21
CA LEU A 328 -3.82 13.16 19.75
C LEU A 328 -4.87 12.26 19.08
N VAL A 329 -5.02 11.02 19.55
CA VAL A 329 -6.05 10.08 19.06
C VAL A 329 -7.45 10.64 19.27
N GLY A 330 -7.77 11.16 20.46
CA GLY A 330 -9.10 11.71 20.73
C GLY A 330 -9.47 12.90 19.85
N LEU A 331 -8.50 13.73 19.49
CA LEU A 331 -8.69 14.84 18.55
C LEU A 331 -8.90 14.34 17.12
N LEU A 332 -8.07 13.41 16.65
CA LEU A 332 -8.24 12.75 15.35
C LEU A 332 -9.61 12.08 15.23
N GLU A 333 -9.99 11.27 16.23
CA GLU A 333 -11.30 10.61 16.31
C GLU A 333 -12.45 11.62 16.20
N THR A 334 -12.35 12.75 16.92
CA THR A 334 -13.38 13.81 16.91
C THR A 334 -13.52 14.41 15.52
N GLN A 335 -12.41 14.68 14.83
CA GLN A 335 -12.42 15.27 13.50
C GLN A 335 -12.94 14.29 12.45
N PHE A 336 -12.43 13.06 12.43
CA PHE A 336 -12.88 12.02 11.50
C PHE A 336 -14.35 11.61 11.71
N SER A 337 -14.88 11.77 12.91
CA SER A 337 -16.30 11.53 13.20
C SER A 337 -17.21 12.71 12.83
N SER A 338 -16.65 13.90 12.61
CA SER A 338 -17.44 15.12 12.38
C SER A 338 -18.03 15.20 10.97
N ASP A 339 -17.33 14.61 9.99
CA ASP A 339 -17.76 14.46 8.61
C ASP A 339 -17.31 13.10 8.06
N THR A 340 -18.26 12.17 7.92
CA THR A 340 -17.99 10.81 7.45
C THR A 340 -17.96 10.69 5.93
N THR A 341 -18.27 11.77 5.22
CA THR A 341 -18.20 11.84 3.75
C THR A 341 -16.89 12.41 3.25
N THR A 342 -16.13 13.07 4.13
CA THR A 342 -14.81 13.59 3.79
C THR A 342 -13.77 12.47 3.76
N GLU A 343 -13.06 12.39 2.64
CA GLU A 343 -11.88 11.54 2.51
C GLU A 343 -10.62 12.36 2.86
N PHE A 344 -9.66 11.68 3.49
CA PHE A 344 -8.43 12.30 3.97
C PHE A 344 -7.24 11.52 3.45
N ASP A 345 -6.16 12.23 3.16
CA ASP A 345 -4.87 11.63 2.91
C ASP A 345 -4.11 11.46 4.23
N ILE A 346 -4.17 10.26 4.79
CA ILE A 346 -3.60 9.97 6.11
C ILE A 346 -2.08 10.19 6.11
N THR A 347 -1.38 9.79 5.05
CA THR A 347 0.06 10.04 4.93
C THR A 347 0.39 11.54 5.04
N SER A 348 -0.43 12.41 4.44
CA SER A 348 -0.20 13.86 4.53
C SER A 348 -0.43 14.37 5.94
N ILE A 349 -1.48 13.91 6.64
CA ILE A 349 -1.69 14.28 8.05
C ILE A 349 -0.46 13.92 8.88
N THR A 350 0.07 12.70 8.72
CA THR A 350 1.29 12.27 9.42
C THR A 350 2.46 13.18 9.11
N ARG A 351 2.70 13.52 7.83
CA ARG A 351 3.81 14.38 7.43
C ARG A 351 3.69 15.79 8.01
N GLU A 352 2.52 16.42 7.91
CA GLU A 352 2.28 17.75 8.49
C GLU A 352 2.52 17.77 10.01
N LEU A 353 2.16 16.68 10.71
CA LEU A 353 2.44 16.52 12.14
C LEU A 353 3.94 16.39 12.43
N ILE A 354 4.68 15.65 11.60
CA ILE A 354 6.13 15.49 11.71
C ILE A 354 6.83 16.83 11.46
N GLU A 355 6.48 17.54 10.38
CA GLU A 355 7.01 18.86 10.05
C GLU A 355 6.77 19.85 11.20
N ALA A 356 5.56 19.86 11.78
CA ALA A 356 5.29 20.67 12.95
C ALA A 356 6.14 20.29 14.18
N GLY A 357 6.50 19.01 14.32
CA GLY A 357 7.42 18.53 15.36
C GLY A 357 8.89 18.90 15.12
N GLU A 358 9.30 19.05 13.86
CA GLU A 358 10.61 19.60 13.52
C GLU A 358 10.69 21.10 13.88
N ASP A 359 9.60 21.84 13.63
CA ASP A 359 9.50 23.27 13.91
C ASP A 359 9.37 23.61 15.40
N ASP A 360 8.51 22.90 16.14
CA ASP A 360 8.33 23.03 17.59
C ASP A 360 8.23 21.65 18.28
N PRO A 361 9.36 21.04 18.67
CA PRO A 361 9.37 19.74 19.35
C PRO A 361 8.77 19.78 20.77
N THR A 362 8.39 20.97 21.28
CA THR A 362 7.71 21.09 22.57
C THR A 362 6.20 21.26 22.43
N PHE A 363 5.70 21.50 21.21
CA PHE A 363 4.29 21.75 20.86
C PHE A 363 3.59 22.82 21.71
N GLY A 364 4.35 23.70 22.36
CA GLY A 364 3.85 24.74 23.25
C GLY A 364 2.65 24.30 24.11
N SER A 365 1.51 24.96 23.92
CA SER A 365 0.24 24.61 24.59
C SER A 365 -0.90 24.31 23.62
N ASP A 366 -0.63 24.10 22.32
CA ASP A 366 -1.69 24.06 21.31
C ASP A 366 -1.44 23.05 20.18
N ILE A 367 -1.11 21.80 20.56
CA ILE A 367 -1.10 20.66 19.62
C ILE A 367 -2.42 20.53 18.87
N SER A 368 -3.54 20.92 19.48
CA SER A 368 -4.87 20.89 18.86
C SER A 368 -4.94 21.75 17.60
N ALA A 369 -4.32 22.94 17.60
CA ALA A 369 -4.26 23.80 16.41
C ALA A 369 -3.44 23.15 15.29
N VAL A 370 -2.30 22.53 15.64
CA VAL A 370 -1.45 21.81 14.68
C VAL A 370 -2.22 20.66 14.03
N ILE A 371 -2.90 19.82 14.82
CA ILE A 371 -3.69 18.70 14.33
C ILE A 371 -4.80 19.17 13.39
N ASN A 372 -5.52 20.24 13.75
CA ASN A 372 -6.59 20.77 12.90
C ASN A 372 -6.02 21.27 11.56
N SER A 373 -4.88 21.96 11.56
CA SER A 373 -4.22 22.40 10.31
C SER A 373 -3.84 21.21 9.44
N ALA A 374 -3.18 20.20 10.03
CA ALA A 374 -2.75 18.99 9.32
C ALA A 374 -3.94 18.26 8.66
N ILE A 375 -5.08 18.19 9.34
CA ILE A 375 -6.31 17.58 8.81
C ILE A 375 -6.91 18.42 7.69
N ASP A 376 -7.07 19.73 7.91
CA ASP A 376 -7.67 20.66 6.94
C ASP A 376 -6.88 20.69 5.63
N GLU A 377 -5.55 20.59 5.69
CA GLU A 377 -4.65 20.58 4.53
C GLU A 377 -4.61 19.22 3.82
N SER A 378 -5.11 18.16 4.47
CA SER A 378 -5.07 16.78 3.96
C SER A 378 -6.39 16.29 3.38
N VAL A 379 -7.41 17.13 3.29
CA VAL A 379 -8.70 16.80 2.68
C VAL A 379 -8.54 16.47 1.20
N LEU A 380 -9.13 15.35 0.78
CA LEU A 380 -9.14 14.91 -0.62
C LEU A 380 -10.30 15.52 -1.40
N SER A 381 -10.05 15.78 -2.69
CA SER A 381 -11.05 16.32 -3.60
C SER A 381 -12.16 15.30 -3.87
N THR A 382 -13.40 15.78 -3.96
CA THR A 382 -14.58 14.97 -4.34
C THR A 382 -15.03 15.20 -5.79
N GLU A 383 -14.36 16.11 -6.51
CA GLU A 383 -14.76 16.54 -7.86
C GLU A 383 -13.70 16.25 -8.92
N THR A 384 -12.66 15.45 -8.59
CA THR A 384 -11.59 15.15 -9.53
C THR A 384 -12.06 14.18 -10.61
N SER A 385 -11.92 14.61 -11.86
CA SER A 385 -12.03 13.76 -13.04
C SER A 385 -10.66 13.21 -13.38
N TRP A 386 -10.56 11.89 -13.54
CA TRP A 386 -9.30 11.20 -13.83
C TRP A 386 -9.20 10.83 -15.31
N GLY A 387 -10.24 10.19 -15.86
CA GLY A 387 -10.24 9.72 -17.24
C GLY A 387 -10.37 10.85 -18.26
N GLY A 388 -9.52 10.81 -19.28
CA GLY A 388 -9.46 11.80 -20.36
C GLY A 388 -8.68 13.06 -20.01
N GLU A 389 -7.93 13.06 -18.90
CA GLU A 389 -7.21 14.22 -18.39
C GLU A 389 -5.69 14.02 -18.43
N TRP A 390 -4.96 15.14 -18.56
CA TRP A 390 -3.51 15.22 -18.48
C TRP A 390 -3.07 15.67 -17.09
N PHE A 391 -2.05 15.00 -16.55
CA PHE A 391 -1.40 15.35 -15.30
C PHE A 391 0.08 15.56 -15.56
N VAL A 392 0.61 16.74 -15.26
CA VAL A 392 2.02 17.05 -15.45
C VAL A 392 2.65 17.29 -14.09
N LEU A 393 3.67 16.49 -13.77
CA LEU A 393 4.46 16.58 -12.55
C LEU A 393 5.78 17.29 -12.87
N GLN A 394 6.19 18.21 -12.01
CA GLN A 394 7.41 19.02 -12.13
C GLN A 394 8.24 18.94 -10.85
N PRO A 395 9.57 19.03 -10.85
CA PRO A 395 10.31 19.02 -9.59
C PRO A 395 9.78 20.08 -8.61
N SER A 396 9.55 19.69 -7.34
CA SER A 396 9.13 20.64 -6.29
C SER A 396 10.25 21.65 -6.02
N GLU A 397 9.94 22.75 -5.33
CA GLU A 397 10.95 23.78 -5.00
C GLU A 397 12.16 23.20 -4.24
N GLU A 398 11.94 22.16 -3.43
CA GLU A 398 13.01 21.48 -2.69
C GLU A 398 14.01 20.76 -3.62
N TYR A 399 13.52 20.17 -4.72
CA TYR A 399 14.33 19.37 -5.65
C TYR A 399 14.65 20.09 -6.97
N ALA A 400 14.21 21.33 -7.13
CA ALA A 400 14.41 22.12 -8.34
C ALA A 400 15.90 22.39 -8.65
N GLU A 401 16.79 22.33 -7.65
CA GLU A 401 18.24 22.47 -7.84
C GLU A 401 18.92 21.15 -8.25
N ASP A 402 18.30 20.00 -7.96
CA ASP A 402 18.84 18.66 -8.23
C ASP A 402 18.47 18.15 -9.63
N VAL A 403 17.41 18.70 -10.21
CA VAL A 403 16.85 18.30 -11.50
C VAL A 403 17.03 19.42 -12.54
N ALA A 404 17.33 19.05 -13.79
CA ALA A 404 17.52 19.99 -14.88
C ALA A 404 16.23 20.81 -15.11
N ALA A 405 16.41 22.12 -15.31
CA ALA A 405 15.29 23.02 -15.59
C ALA A 405 14.50 22.54 -16.82
N GLY A 406 13.17 22.48 -16.67
CA GLY A 406 12.26 21.98 -17.71
C GLY A 406 11.97 20.48 -17.61
N SER A 407 12.51 19.77 -16.62
CA SER A 407 12.15 18.35 -16.42
C SER A 407 10.68 18.18 -16.01
N TYR A 408 10.05 17.15 -16.54
CA TYR A 408 8.65 16.81 -16.28
C TYR A 408 8.37 15.31 -16.41
N VAL A 409 7.27 14.90 -15.79
CA VAL A 409 6.56 13.64 -16.08
C VAL A 409 5.13 14.00 -16.47
N ALA A 410 4.72 13.68 -17.69
CA ALA A 410 3.37 13.92 -18.18
C ALA A 410 2.63 12.59 -18.28
N LEU A 411 1.47 12.49 -17.62
CA LEU A 411 0.63 11.31 -17.58
C LEU A 411 -0.72 11.62 -18.22
N TYR A 412 -1.16 10.78 -19.13
CA TYR A 412 -2.52 10.80 -19.67
C TYR A 412 -3.26 9.54 -19.25
N LEU A 413 -4.36 9.72 -18.52
CA LEU A 413 -5.21 8.62 -18.10
C LEU A 413 -6.31 8.42 -19.16
N GLU A 414 -6.18 7.39 -19.99
CA GLU A 414 -7.15 7.14 -21.06
C GLU A 414 -8.53 6.78 -20.49
N GLY A 415 -9.57 7.41 -21.02
CA GLY A 415 -10.96 7.17 -20.62
C GLY A 415 -11.85 8.38 -20.89
N ASP A 416 -13.09 8.28 -20.47
CA ASP A 416 -13.98 9.44 -20.29
C ASP A 416 -14.04 9.85 -18.81
N VAL A 417 -14.69 10.98 -18.54
CA VAL A 417 -14.80 11.56 -17.18
C VAL A 417 -15.45 10.61 -16.16
N ASP A 418 -16.23 9.63 -16.62
CA ASP A 418 -16.96 8.67 -15.80
C ASP A 418 -16.21 7.32 -15.66
N SER A 419 -15.11 7.15 -16.41
CA SER A 419 -14.32 5.93 -16.43
C SER A 419 -13.71 5.63 -15.05
N LYS A 420 -13.67 4.34 -14.71
CA LYS A 420 -13.14 3.84 -13.43
C LYS A 420 -11.82 3.10 -13.56
N SER A 421 -11.43 2.80 -14.79
CA SER A 421 -10.14 2.22 -15.15
C SER A 421 -9.85 2.57 -16.61
N GLY A 422 -8.58 2.42 -16.99
CA GLY A 422 -8.15 2.59 -18.37
C GLY A 422 -6.65 2.36 -18.51
N SER A 423 -6.14 2.57 -19.73
CA SER A 423 -4.70 2.58 -19.99
C SER A 423 -4.09 3.91 -19.56
N ILE A 424 -2.80 3.92 -19.24
CA ILE A 424 -2.03 5.16 -19.05
C ILE A 424 -0.97 5.29 -20.14
N SER A 425 -0.80 6.51 -20.62
CA SER A 425 0.31 6.92 -21.46
C SER A 425 1.18 7.91 -20.68
N VAL A 426 2.48 7.64 -20.57
CA VAL A 426 3.41 8.44 -19.77
C VAL A 426 4.56 8.92 -20.67
N CYS A 427 4.81 10.23 -20.67
CA CYS A 427 5.99 10.84 -21.29
C CYS A 427 6.90 11.40 -20.21
N VAL A 428 8.16 10.95 -20.20
CA VAL A 428 9.17 11.39 -19.23
C VAL A 428 10.26 12.17 -19.94
N ASN A 429 10.51 13.38 -19.44
CA ASN A 429 11.69 14.16 -19.79
C ASN A 429 12.34 14.64 -18.49
N ALA A 430 13.33 13.91 -18.01
CA ALA A 430 13.99 14.21 -16.74
C ALA A 430 15.49 13.95 -16.83
N ALA A 431 16.27 14.90 -16.33
CA ALA A 431 17.71 14.77 -16.24
C ALA A 431 18.22 15.39 -14.93
N ALA A 432 19.28 14.86 -14.36
CA ALA A 432 19.95 15.48 -13.23
C ALA A 432 20.59 16.83 -13.62
N ALA A 433 20.47 17.85 -12.76
CA ALA A 433 20.89 19.23 -13.08
C ALA A 433 22.38 19.36 -13.46
N ASP A 434 23.23 18.53 -12.85
CA ASP A 434 24.70 18.58 -12.99
C ASP A 434 25.30 17.33 -13.66
N SER A 435 24.49 16.43 -14.21
CA SER A 435 25.02 15.21 -14.81
C SER A 435 25.66 15.45 -16.18
N THR A 436 26.82 14.82 -16.38
CA THR A 436 27.46 14.70 -17.70
C THR A 436 27.27 13.32 -18.31
N ASP A 437 26.59 12.42 -17.61
CA ASP A 437 26.28 11.08 -18.11
C ASP A 437 24.95 11.11 -18.85
N ALA A 438 24.99 10.83 -20.16
CA ALA A 438 23.79 10.78 -20.98
C ALA A 438 22.86 9.62 -20.59
N ASN A 439 23.32 8.65 -19.78
CA ASN A 439 22.50 7.55 -19.29
C ASN A 439 21.75 7.90 -17.98
N GLU A 440 21.99 9.08 -17.40
CA GLU A 440 21.25 9.60 -16.22
C GLU A 440 20.14 10.57 -16.64
N ALA A 441 19.74 10.52 -17.92
CA ALA A 441 18.68 11.35 -18.47
C ALA A 441 17.66 10.45 -19.20
N LEU A 442 16.39 10.56 -18.81
CA LEU A 442 15.25 10.04 -19.54
C LEU A 442 14.80 11.16 -20.48
N THR A 443 15.07 11.03 -21.78
CA THR A 443 14.74 12.08 -22.75
C THR A 443 13.63 11.59 -23.66
N ASN A 444 12.43 12.16 -23.50
CA ASN A 444 11.24 11.82 -24.28
C ASN A 444 10.89 10.32 -24.23
N GLU A 445 11.12 9.69 -23.07
CA GLU A 445 10.81 8.28 -22.89
C GLU A 445 9.29 8.10 -22.80
N TYR A 446 8.79 7.08 -23.49
CA TYR A 446 7.39 6.72 -23.49
C TYR A 446 7.18 5.43 -22.71
N MET A 447 6.25 5.46 -21.77
CA MET A 447 5.86 4.31 -20.96
C MET A 447 4.35 4.12 -21.04
N THR A 448 3.91 2.88 -20.92
CA THR A 448 2.49 2.52 -20.92
C THR A 448 2.11 1.91 -19.58
N GLY A 449 0.83 1.68 -19.36
CA GLY A 449 0.39 0.89 -18.23
C GLY A 449 -1.11 0.91 -18.07
N SER A 450 -1.58 0.88 -16.81
CA SER A 450 -2.99 0.98 -16.47
C SER A 450 -3.24 1.86 -15.26
N TRP A 451 -4.46 2.39 -15.15
CA TRP A 451 -4.93 3.11 -13.98
C TRP A 451 -6.26 2.56 -13.49
N THR A 452 -6.55 2.72 -12.20
CA THR A 452 -7.83 2.33 -11.60
C THR A 452 -8.25 3.35 -10.54
N LYS A 453 -9.46 3.87 -10.69
CA LYS A 453 -10.08 4.80 -9.73
C LYS A 453 -10.42 4.05 -8.45
N ILE A 454 -9.90 4.53 -7.34
CA ILE A 454 -10.24 4.02 -5.99
C ILE A 454 -11.38 4.85 -5.41
N SER A 455 -11.24 6.18 -5.46
CA SER A 455 -12.27 7.13 -5.04
C SER A 455 -12.24 8.38 -5.93
N ASP A 456 -13.10 9.37 -5.68
CA ASP A 456 -13.07 10.61 -6.45
C ASP A 456 -11.73 11.33 -6.32
N GLY A 457 -11.09 11.30 -5.15
CA GLY A 457 -9.79 11.90 -4.92
C GLY A 457 -8.59 10.98 -5.11
N VAL A 458 -8.76 9.70 -5.47
CA VAL A 458 -7.64 8.73 -5.48
C VAL A 458 -7.68 7.80 -6.69
N VAL A 459 -6.52 7.62 -7.33
CA VAL A 459 -6.27 6.65 -8.41
C VAL A 459 -5.00 5.85 -8.13
N THR A 460 -5.02 4.56 -8.46
CA THR A 460 -3.82 3.72 -8.52
C THR A 460 -3.30 3.62 -9.95
N LEU A 461 -1.98 3.59 -10.09
CA LEU A 461 -1.28 3.53 -11.35
C LEU A 461 -0.37 2.30 -11.35
N VAL A 462 -0.33 1.59 -12.47
CA VAL A 462 0.65 0.54 -12.76
C VAL A 462 1.32 0.94 -14.07
N ILE A 463 2.62 1.20 -14.04
CA ILE A 463 3.40 1.66 -15.19
C ILE A 463 4.37 0.54 -15.58
N ASP A 464 4.34 0.16 -16.85
CA ASP A 464 5.22 -0.83 -17.44
C ASP A 464 6.42 -0.14 -18.11
N PHE A 465 7.63 -0.45 -17.64
CA PHE A 465 8.85 0.05 -18.24
C PHE A 465 9.93 -1.03 -18.31
N GLU A 466 10.44 -1.30 -19.52
CA GLU A 466 11.46 -2.31 -19.81
C GLU A 466 11.17 -3.74 -19.27
N GLY A 467 9.89 -4.08 -19.11
CA GLY A 467 9.46 -5.38 -18.57
C GLY A 467 9.39 -5.44 -17.05
N GLN A 468 9.52 -4.30 -16.38
CA GLN A 468 9.23 -4.12 -14.95
C GLN A 468 7.92 -3.34 -14.78
N GLU A 469 7.14 -3.75 -13.78
CA GLU A 469 5.90 -3.08 -13.35
C GLU A 469 6.22 -2.17 -12.15
N PHE A 470 5.84 -0.90 -12.25
CA PHE A 470 5.95 0.09 -11.19
C PHE A 470 4.55 0.45 -10.69
N GLU A 471 4.32 0.32 -9.39
CA GLU A 471 3.04 0.68 -8.79
C GLU A 471 3.11 2.06 -8.13
N GLY A 472 2.05 2.84 -8.29
CA GLY A 472 1.92 4.14 -7.66
C GLY A 472 0.49 4.55 -7.34
N THR A 473 0.37 5.65 -6.61
CA THR A 473 -0.90 6.30 -6.29
C THR A 473 -0.84 7.78 -6.61
N MET A 474 -1.94 8.33 -7.12
CA MET A 474 -2.16 9.77 -7.15
C MET A 474 -3.36 10.11 -6.28
N LYS A 475 -3.19 11.10 -5.41
CA LYS A 475 -4.22 11.64 -4.53
C LYS A 475 -4.43 13.12 -4.82
N ALA A 476 -5.63 13.53 -5.18
CA ALA A 476 -5.99 14.92 -5.43
C ALA A 476 -6.48 15.58 -4.14
N LYS A 477 -5.90 16.72 -3.78
CA LYS A 477 -6.32 17.53 -2.63
C LYS A 477 -7.49 18.43 -2.98
N ASP A 478 -8.30 18.76 -1.98
CA ASP A 478 -9.34 19.80 -2.13
C ASP A 478 -8.75 21.23 -2.10
N SER A 479 -7.48 21.36 -1.71
CA SER A 479 -6.74 22.62 -1.74
C SER A 479 -6.24 22.96 -3.15
N THR A 480 -6.14 24.27 -3.42
CA THR A 480 -5.59 24.81 -4.67
C THR A 480 -4.49 25.83 -4.39
N ASP A 481 -3.56 25.99 -5.33
CA ASP A 481 -2.54 27.02 -5.29
C ASP A 481 -3.14 28.44 -5.47
N ALA A 482 -2.29 29.47 -5.43
CA ALA A 482 -2.73 30.85 -5.63
C ALA A 482 -3.34 31.13 -7.03
N ASN A 483 -3.11 30.24 -7.99
CA ASN A 483 -3.63 30.31 -9.36
C ASN A 483 -4.89 29.45 -9.56
N GLY A 484 -5.33 28.71 -8.54
CA GLY A 484 -6.48 27.82 -8.59
C GLY A 484 -6.17 26.42 -9.15
N ASN A 485 -4.90 26.04 -9.27
CA ASN A 485 -4.49 24.70 -9.69
C ASN A 485 -4.61 23.72 -8.50
N PRO A 486 -5.14 22.51 -8.70
CA PRO A 486 -5.22 21.50 -7.65
C PRO A 486 -3.84 20.96 -7.28
N PHE A 487 -3.67 20.65 -5.99
CA PHE A 487 -2.51 19.90 -5.51
C PHE A 487 -2.74 18.40 -5.69
N PHE A 488 -1.74 17.71 -6.23
CA PHE A 488 -1.70 16.25 -6.28
C PHE A 488 -0.55 15.73 -5.44
N ARG A 489 -0.78 14.61 -4.77
CA ARG A 489 0.28 13.82 -4.16
C ARG A 489 0.48 12.57 -5.00
N PHE A 490 1.68 12.38 -5.54
CA PHE A 490 2.12 11.13 -6.14
C PHE A 490 2.92 10.31 -5.13
N SER A 491 2.74 8.99 -5.08
CA SER A 491 3.53 8.06 -4.27
C SER A 491 3.80 6.79 -5.08
N THR A 492 5.02 6.23 -5.01
CA THR A 492 5.42 5.03 -5.78
C THR A 492 6.24 4.05 -4.95
N ASP A 493 6.18 2.78 -5.35
CA ASP A 493 6.86 1.64 -4.74
C ASP A 493 8.13 1.27 -5.52
N ILE A 494 9.18 2.08 -5.40
CA ILE A 494 10.47 1.80 -6.04
C ILE A 494 11.43 1.32 -4.95
N GLU A 495 11.55 -0.01 -4.81
CA GLU A 495 12.31 -0.75 -3.78
C GLU A 495 13.85 -0.51 -3.79
N ASP A 496 14.37 0.55 -4.44
CA ASP A 496 15.83 0.75 -4.63
C ASP A 496 16.30 2.22 -4.44
N ILE A 497 15.46 3.09 -3.90
CA ILE A 497 15.88 4.38 -3.38
C ILE A 497 16.15 4.19 -1.89
N ASP A 498 17.32 4.64 -1.40
CA ASP A 498 17.71 4.70 0.03
C ASP A 498 16.75 5.58 0.89
N GLU A 499 15.53 5.81 0.41
CA GLU A 499 14.37 6.25 1.13
C GLU A 499 13.48 5.01 1.25
N ASP A 500 13.57 4.29 2.37
CA ASP A 500 12.45 3.47 2.85
C ASP A 500 11.27 4.43 3.10
N GLY A 501 10.59 4.80 2.03
CA GLY A 501 9.64 5.89 1.96
C GLY A 501 9.13 6.02 0.52
N ASP A 502 7.81 5.96 0.35
CA ASP A 502 7.16 6.30 -0.91
C ASP A 502 7.83 7.56 -1.50
N ALA A 503 8.18 7.56 -2.79
CA ALA A 503 8.61 8.79 -3.46
C ALA A 503 7.40 9.75 -3.52
N ILE A 504 7.26 10.57 -2.47
CA ILE A 504 6.12 11.46 -2.29
C ILE A 504 6.45 12.80 -2.90
N SER A 505 5.69 13.16 -3.94
CA SER A 505 5.82 14.47 -4.53
C SER A 505 4.49 15.22 -4.47
N ASN A 506 4.47 16.33 -3.73
CA ASN A 506 3.41 17.32 -3.83
C ASN A 506 3.63 18.09 -5.12
N GLN A 507 2.71 17.94 -6.05
CA GLN A 507 2.79 18.47 -7.39
C GLN A 507 1.65 19.44 -7.62
N VAL A 508 1.96 20.65 -8.08
CA VAL A 508 0.95 21.53 -8.64
C VAL A 508 0.63 20.95 -10.02
N GLY A 509 -0.51 20.29 -10.16
CA GLY A 509 -0.90 19.76 -11.45
C GLY A 509 -1.27 20.92 -12.37
N VAL A 510 -0.46 21.15 -13.39
CA VAL A 510 -0.85 22.07 -14.45
C VAL A 510 -1.69 21.28 -15.44
N ILE A 511 -3.00 21.53 -15.47
CA ILE A 511 -3.90 21.09 -16.56
C ILE A 511 -3.57 21.93 -17.80
N ALA A 512 -2.35 21.81 -18.33
CA ALA A 512 -1.82 22.67 -19.40
C ALA A 512 -2.09 22.12 -20.80
N ILE A 513 -2.21 20.80 -20.95
CA ILE A 513 -2.22 20.16 -22.26
C ILE A 513 -3.68 19.98 -22.70
N SER A 514 -4.27 21.07 -23.19
CA SER A 514 -5.69 21.08 -23.57
C SER A 514 -5.99 20.39 -24.91
N TYR A 515 -4.97 20.01 -25.68
CA TYR A 515 -5.17 19.47 -27.04
C TYR A 515 -3.91 18.85 -27.70
N SER A 516 -3.23 17.89 -27.06
CA SER A 516 -2.27 17.04 -27.78
C SER A 516 -2.94 15.75 -28.22
N ASP A 517 -2.50 15.16 -29.34
CA ASP A 517 -2.82 13.77 -29.62
C ASP A 517 -2.24 12.91 -28.48
N VAL A 518 -2.91 11.79 -28.14
CA VAL A 518 -2.42 10.88 -27.10
C VAL A 518 -1.15 10.22 -27.65
N PRO A 519 0.01 10.37 -26.99
CA PRO A 519 1.25 9.81 -27.50
C PRO A 519 1.16 8.29 -27.51
N ASP A 520 1.63 7.68 -28.60
CA ASP A 520 1.77 6.21 -28.72
C ASP A 520 3.24 5.79 -28.86
N SER A 521 4.16 6.75 -28.81
CA SER A 521 5.59 6.56 -28.98
C SER A 521 6.44 7.67 -28.35
N SER A 522 7.75 7.41 -28.18
CA SER A 522 8.74 8.41 -27.76
C SER A 522 8.84 9.60 -28.73
N ASP A 523 8.63 9.36 -30.03
CA ASP A 523 8.65 10.42 -31.05
C ASP A 523 7.47 11.39 -30.82
N ASP A 524 6.30 10.89 -30.41
CA ASP A 524 5.14 11.74 -30.09
C ASP A 524 5.35 12.51 -28.78
N CYS A 525 6.00 11.92 -27.78
CA CYS A 525 6.39 12.63 -26.57
C CYS A 525 7.26 13.87 -26.89
N GLU A 526 8.20 13.74 -27.84
CA GLU A 526 9.00 14.89 -28.31
C GLU A 526 8.17 15.89 -29.12
N SER A 527 7.36 15.43 -30.07
CA SER A 527 6.69 16.35 -31.01
C SER A 527 5.49 17.07 -30.42
N ASP A 528 4.77 16.44 -29.50
CA ASP A 528 3.43 16.88 -29.08
C ASP A 528 3.42 17.38 -27.64
N ILE A 529 4.21 16.75 -26.76
CA ILE A 529 4.23 17.08 -25.33
C ILE A 529 5.32 18.10 -25.00
N ASP A 530 6.57 17.83 -25.38
CA ASP A 530 7.69 18.75 -25.09
C ASP A 530 7.48 20.12 -25.76
N ALA A 531 6.95 20.12 -26.99
CA ALA A 531 6.63 21.34 -27.73
C ALA A 531 5.58 22.22 -27.01
N GLU A 532 4.51 21.62 -26.47
CA GLU A 532 3.45 22.35 -25.75
C GLU A 532 3.93 22.82 -24.37
N LEU A 533 4.66 21.96 -23.63
CA LEU A 533 5.17 22.32 -22.30
C LEU A 533 6.22 23.43 -22.35
N SER A 534 7.06 23.49 -23.40
CA SER A 534 8.01 24.59 -23.61
C SER A 534 7.38 25.98 -23.80
N LEU A 535 6.07 26.05 -24.04
CA LEU A 535 5.31 27.31 -24.17
C LEU A 535 4.64 27.74 -22.86
N VAL A 536 4.47 26.81 -21.91
CA VAL A 536 3.75 27.00 -20.65
C VAL A 536 4.71 27.11 -19.46
N LEU A 537 5.83 26.39 -19.52
CA LEU A 537 6.94 26.41 -18.55
C LEU A 537 8.01 27.42 -18.94
#